data_AF-A0A8H7J7Y7-F1
#
_entry.id   AF-A0A8H7J7Y7-F1
#
_cell.length_a   1.000
_cell.length_b   1.000
_cell.length_c   1.000
_cell.angle_alpha   90.00
_cell.angle_beta   90.00
_cell.angle_gamma   90.00
#
_symmetry.space_group_name_H-M   'P 1'
#
loop_
_entity.id
_entity.type
_entity.pdbx_description
1 polymer ?
#
loop_
_entity_poly.entity_id
_entity_poly.type
_entity_poly.pdbx_seq_one_letter_code
_entity_poly.pdbx_strand_id
1 'polypeptide(L)'
;MRSLRPAVRCFQSSAPRPLWRTSAAIKPQRHFSRTSPARLLAPPLNVPKWISENSHMLKPPINNYCVYDDSVTVMIVGGPNERTDYHINETAEWFYQHKGSMLLKVVDNNEFRDIHIHEGDMFLLPPNTPHNPVRFKDTVGIVLEQHRPEGSMDRLRWYCQSCGEKVHEAAFHCTDLGTQIKDAVNGFKADTKARTCRNCGTICDTAPAKPDDNTKNKLEEEAKDDVAEEKGESAKKAEATAKTSTGENVPWTPS
;
A
#
# COMPACT_ATOMS: atom_id res chain seq x y z
N MET A 1 46.17 -58.89 51.96
CA MET A 1 46.95 -58.26 53.04
C MET A 1 46.01 -57.42 53.89
N ARG A 2 45.92 -57.74 55.20
CA ARG A 2 45.86 -56.86 56.40
C ARG A 2 45.31 -55.42 56.21
N SER A 3 44.51 -54.79 57.08
CA SER A 3 44.07 -55.04 58.46
C SER A 3 43.41 -53.74 59.00
N LEU A 4 42.26 -53.86 59.67
CA LEU A 4 41.80 -53.16 60.90
C LEU A 4 41.90 -51.61 61.07
N ARG A 5 40.70 -50.96 61.17
CA ARG A 5 40.07 -50.13 62.26
C ARG A 5 40.99 -49.26 63.18
N PRO A 6 40.54 -48.13 63.85
CA PRO A 6 39.22 -47.99 64.52
C PRO A 6 38.64 -46.56 64.83
N ALA A 7 37.46 -46.59 65.47
CA ALA A 7 36.97 -45.76 66.61
C ALA A 7 36.52 -44.28 66.46
N VAL A 8 35.19 -44.11 66.47
CA VAL A 8 34.35 -43.52 67.55
C VAL A 8 34.86 -42.27 68.30
N ARG A 9 34.06 -41.19 68.27
CA ARG A 9 33.50 -40.59 69.51
C ARG A 9 32.34 -39.61 69.26
N CYS A 10 31.43 -39.65 70.23
CA CYS A 10 30.29 -38.78 70.57
C CYS A 10 30.43 -37.31 70.13
N PHE A 11 29.34 -36.56 69.89
CA PHE A 11 28.60 -35.92 70.98
C PHE A 11 27.20 -35.43 70.53
N GLN A 12 26.23 -35.78 71.38
CA GLN A 12 25.07 -35.00 71.84
C GLN A 12 24.00 -34.50 70.87
N SER A 13 22.84 -35.13 71.03
CA SER A 13 21.51 -34.56 70.83
C SER A 13 21.27 -33.34 71.73
N SER A 14 20.63 -32.29 71.19
CA SER A 14 19.58 -31.55 71.92
C SER A 14 18.71 -30.70 70.98
N ALA A 15 17.46 -31.15 70.86
CA ALA A 15 16.19 -30.41 70.83
C ALA A 15 15.89 -29.28 69.79
N PRO A 16 14.60 -29.12 69.43
CA PRO A 16 14.18 -28.49 68.18
C PRO A 16 13.94 -26.98 68.32
N ARG A 17 14.19 -26.23 67.23
CA ARG A 17 13.70 -24.84 67.10
C ARG A 17 12.27 -24.86 66.54
N PRO A 18 11.38 -23.97 67.00
CA PRO A 18 9.97 -24.01 66.64
C PRO A 18 9.76 -23.53 65.21
N LEU A 19 8.93 -24.26 64.46
CA LEU A 19 8.38 -23.85 63.17
C LEU A 19 7.42 -22.67 63.39
N TRP A 20 7.92 -21.45 63.25
CA TRP A 20 7.05 -20.29 63.05
C TRP A 20 6.64 -20.30 61.58
N ARG A 21 5.40 -20.74 61.37
CA ARG A 21 4.66 -20.71 60.12
C ARG A 21 4.54 -19.25 59.70
N THR A 22 5.37 -18.80 58.76
CA THR A 22 5.14 -17.52 58.10
C THR A 22 3.92 -17.68 57.20
N SER A 23 2.80 -17.07 57.60
CA SER A 23 1.68 -16.86 56.69
C SER A 23 2.20 -15.99 55.54
N ALA A 24 2.46 -16.60 54.39
CA ALA A 24 2.72 -15.89 53.17
C ALA A 24 1.46 -15.06 52.84
N ALA A 25 1.52 -13.77 53.10
CA ALA A 25 0.49 -12.84 52.67
C ALA A 25 0.42 -12.92 51.13
N ILE A 26 -0.68 -13.49 50.63
CA ILE A 26 -1.03 -13.45 49.21
C ILE A 26 -1.17 -11.97 48.86
N LYS A 27 -0.16 -11.41 48.19
CA LYS A 27 -0.26 -10.06 47.63
C LYS A 27 -1.37 -10.12 46.58
N PRO A 28 -2.40 -9.25 46.66
CA PRO A 28 -3.41 -9.21 45.62
C PRO A 28 -2.70 -8.80 44.34
N GLN A 29 -2.64 -9.71 43.36
CA GLN A 29 -2.32 -9.34 41.99
C GLN A 29 -3.39 -8.35 41.56
N ARG A 30 -3.07 -7.06 41.63
CA ARG A 30 -3.87 -6.02 41.01
C ARG A 30 -3.80 -6.28 39.52
N HIS A 31 -4.83 -6.90 38.97
CA HIS A 31 -5.08 -6.90 37.55
C HIS A 31 -5.20 -5.44 37.14
N PHE A 32 -4.12 -4.89 36.55
CA PHE A 32 -4.22 -3.66 35.79
C PHE A 32 -5.19 -3.98 34.65
N SER A 33 -6.44 -3.55 34.81
CA SER A 33 -7.37 -3.48 33.69
C SER A 33 -6.72 -2.55 32.67
N ARG A 34 -6.11 -3.12 31.63
CA ARG A 34 -5.73 -2.38 30.44
C ARG A 34 -7.04 -2.03 29.74
N THR A 35 -7.71 -0.99 30.22
CA THR A 35 -8.68 -0.28 29.39
C THR A 35 -7.86 0.39 28.32
N SER A 36 -7.68 -0.27 27.17
CA SER A 36 -7.28 0.44 25.96
C SER A 36 -8.23 1.62 25.83
N PRO A 37 -7.74 2.87 25.74
CA PRO A 37 -8.62 4.02 25.61
C PRO A 37 -9.49 3.79 24.36
N ALA A 38 -10.81 3.82 24.54
CA ALA A 38 -11.73 3.74 23.43
C ALA A 38 -11.42 4.90 22.49
N ARG A 39 -11.08 4.57 21.24
CA ARG A 39 -10.79 5.59 20.22
C ARG A 39 -12.08 6.35 19.93
N LEU A 40 -12.08 7.65 20.21
CA LEU A 40 -13.22 8.51 19.92
C LEU A 40 -13.42 8.56 18.39
N LEU A 41 -14.65 8.39 17.94
CA LEU A 41 -15.00 8.45 16.52
C LEU A 41 -14.79 9.88 16.00
N ALA A 42 -13.94 10.01 14.98
CA ALA A 42 -13.73 11.28 14.28
C ALA A 42 -14.94 11.61 13.38
N PRO A 43 -15.22 12.90 13.12
CA PRO A 43 -16.19 13.29 12.09
C PRO A 43 -15.71 12.81 10.71
N PRO A 44 -16.64 12.62 9.74
CA PRO A 44 -16.29 12.22 8.40
C PRO A 44 -15.42 13.27 7.70
N LEU A 45 -14.49 12.83 6.86
CA LEU A 45 -13.69 13.69 6.01
C LEU A 45 -14.51 14.15 4.80
N ASN A 46 -14.63 15.46 4.60
CA ASN A 46 -15.13 16.01 3.34
C ASN A 46 -13.95 16.16 2.35
N VAL A 47 -13.87 15.27 1.36
CA VAL A 47 -12.76 15.24 0.39
C VAL A 47 -12.59 16.57 -0.37
N PRO A 48 -13.64 17.18 -0.98
CA PRO A 48 -13.49 18.46 -1.66
C PRO A 48 -12.93 19.59 -0.78
N LYS A 49 -13.46 19.72 0.45
CA LYS A 49 -12.97 20.70 1.42
C LYS A 49 -11.52 20.42 1.80
N TRP A 50 -11.19 19.17 2.12
CA TRP A 50 -9.82 18.78 2.48
C TRP A 50 -8.84 19.11 1.36
N ILE A 51 -9.19 18.83 0.10
CA ILE A 51 -8.36 19.16 -1.07
C ILE A 51 -8.18 20.68 -1.19
N SER A 52 -9.25 21.47 -1.01
CA SER A 52 -9.16 22.93 -1.09
C SER A 52 -8.17 23.52 -0.07
N GLU A 53 -8.07 22.91 1.12
CA GLU A 53 -7.21 23.35 2.21
C GLU A 53 -5.78 22.75 2.11
N ASN A 54 -5.64 21.54 1.56
CA ASN A 54 -4.42 20.73 1.66
C ASN A 54 -3.78 20.34 0.31
N SER A 55 -4.30 20.81 -0.83
CA SER A 55 -3.76 20.47 -2.17
C SER A 55 -2.26 20.76 -2.36
N HIS A 56 -1.69 21.67 -1.55
CA HIS A 56 -0.26 21.94 -1.54
C HIS A 56 0.59 20.73 -1.09
N MET A 57 0.02 19.81 -0.32
CA MET A 57 0.66 18.57 0.15
C MET A 57 0.63 17.46 -0.91
N LEU A 58 -0.08 17.65 -2.02
CA LEU A 58 -0.24 16.66 -3.09
C LEU A 58 0.68 16.94 -4.29
N LYS A 59 1.66 17.82 -4.13
CA LYS A 59 2.60 18.24 -5.18
C LYS A 59 3.98 17.64 -4.93
N PRO A 60 4.80 17.44 -5.98
CA PRO A 60 6.19 16.98 -5.81
C PRO A 60 6.97 17.78 -4.75
N PRO A 61 7.90 17.14 -4.02
CA PRO A 61 8.41 15.78 -4.21
C PRO A 61 7.62 14.68 -3.48
N ILE A 62 6.64 15.04 -2.62
CA ILE A 62 5.79 14.10 -1.89
C ILE A 62 4.37 14.38 -2.32
N ASN A 63 3.83 13.51 -3.16
CA ASN A 63 2.54 13.72 -3.81
C ASN A 63 1.39 12.92 -3.17
N ASN A 64 1.63 12.22 -2.06
CA ASN A 64 0.62 11.48 -1.31
C ASN A 64 0.54 11.95 0.14
N TYR A 65 -0.66 11.89 0.71
CA TYR A 65 -0.92 12.15 2.11
C TYR A 65 -1.77 11.03 2.71
N CYS A 66 -1.33 10.45 3.83
CA CYS A 66 -2.07 9.45 4.57
C CYS A 66 -3.08 10.13 5.50
N VAL A 67 -4.38 9.97 5.20
CA VAL A 67 -5.47 10.58 5.99
C VAL A 67 -5.88 9.68 7.15
N TYR A 68 -5.88 8.37 6.93
CA TYR A 68 -6.16 7.37 7.95
C TYR A 68 -5.10 6.28 7.89
N ASP A 69 -4.52 5.95 9.03
CA ASP A 69 -3.65 4.79 9.23
C ASP A 69 -4.16 4.02 10.45
N ASP A 70 -5.09 3.10 10.20
CA ASP A 70 -5.75 2.28 11.21
C ASP A 70 -5.99 0.89 10.61
N SER A 71 -7.23 0.36 10.62
CA SER A 71 -7.53 -0.94 10.02
C SER A 71 -7.29 -0.99 8.51
N VAL A 72 -7.31 0.18 7.87
CA VAL A 72 -7.02 0.41 6.45
C VAL A 72 -6.20 1.70 6.37
N THR A 73 -5.19 1.70 5.50
CA THR A 73 -4.44 2.90 5.12
C THR A 73 -5.20 3.60 4.00
N VAL A 74 -5.60 4.85 4.23
CA VAL A 74 -6.32 5.68 3.26
C VAL A 74 -5.43 6.86 2.86
N MET A 75 -5.07 6.91 1.59
CA MET A 75 -4.22 7.96 1.05
C MET A 75 -4.98 8.81 0.04
N ILE A 76 -4.74 10.12 0.07
CA ILE A 76 -5.06 11.03 -1.02
C ILE A 76 -3.78 11.32 -1.78
N VAL A 77 -3.79 11.15 -3.10
CA VAL A 77 -2.59 11.17 -3.93
C VAL A 77 -2.80 12.09 -5.13
N GLY A 78 -1.95 13.09 -5.29
CA GLY A 78 -1.92 13.97 -6.47
C GLY A 78 -0.81 13.64 -7.44
N GLY A 79 -0.59 14.57 -8.37
CA GLY A 79 0.49 14.50 -9.35
C GLY A 79 1.04 15.89 -9.72
N PRO A 80 2.07 15.96 -10.58
CA PRO A 80 2.59 14.86 -11.38
C PRO A 80 3.52 13.95 -10.59
N ASN A 81 3.46 12.65 -10.84
CA ASN A 81 4.44 11.69 -10.33
C ASN A 81 4.53 10.48 -11.26
N GLU A 82 5.76 10.14 -11.62
CA GLU A 82 6.07 9.00 -12.47
C GLU A 82 7.40 8.40 -12.02
N ARG A 83 7.49 7.07 -12.04
CA ARG A 83 8.70 6.31 -11.69
C ARG A 83 8.84 5.12 -12.63
N THR A 84 9.96 4.43 -12.59
CA THR A 84 10.19 3.24 -13.44
C THR A 84 9.99 1.91 -12.69
N ASP A 85 9.82 1.94 -11.37
CA ASP A 85 9.53 0.75 -10.55
C ASP A 85 8.08 0.27 -10.67
N TYR A 86 7.90 -1.03 -10.79
CA TYR A 86 6.64 -1.71 -10.56
C TYR A 86 6.60 -2.21 -9.13
N HIS A 87 5.64 -1.76 -8.36
CA HIS A 87 5.35 -2.25 -7.03
C HIS A 87 4.56 -3.56 -7.13
N ILE A 88 4.88 -4.50 -6.24
CA ILE A 88 4.20 -5.77 -6.10
C ILE A 88 3.85 -5.89 -4.62
N ASN A 89 2.57 -5.74 -4.35
CA ASN A 89 1.97 -5.86 -3.04
C ASN A 89 1.29 -7.23 -2.92
N GLU A 90 1.49 -7.94 -1.82
CA GLU A 90 0.84 -9.24 -1.57
C GLU A 90 -0.63 -9.11 -1.14
N THR A 91 -1.13 -7.88 -1.07
CA THR A 91 -2.52 -7.53 -0.75
C THR A 91 -3.14 -6.71 -1.89
N ALA A 92 -4.47 -6.59 -1.90
CA ALA A 92 -5.17 -5.82 -2.92
C ALA A 92 -5.01 -4.32 -2.69
N GLU A 93 -5.04 -3.55 -3.77
CA GLU A 93 -5.02 -2.09 -3.72
C GLU A 93 -6.26 -1.56 -4.42
N TRP A 94 -6.98 -0.66 -3.76
CA TRP A 94 -8.17 -0.05 -4.32
C TRP A 94 -7.89 1.40 -4.69
N PHE A 95 -8.28 1.78 -5.91
CA PHE A 95 -8.09 3.09 -6.49
C PHE A 95 -9.45 3.72 -6.76
N TYR A 96 -9.58 5.01 -6.45
CA TYR A 96 -10.67 5.84 -6.92
C TYR A 96 -10.14 7.19 -7.34
N GLN A 97 -10.51 7.64 -8.53
CA GLN A 97 -9.92 8.82 -9.10
C GLN A 97 -10.89 10.00 -9.00
N HIS A 98 -10.70 10.84 -7.98
CA HIS A 98 -11.61 11.94 -7.65
C HIS A 98 -11.53 13.11 -8.65
N LYS A 99 -10.35 13.39 -9.21
CA LYS A 99 -10.13 14.49 -10.16
C LYS A 99 -9.06 14.13 -11.21
N GLY A 100 -9.39 14.27 -12.49
CA GLY A 100 -8.54 13.98 -13.65
C GLY A 100 -8.10 12.52 -13.74
N SER A 101 -7.58 12.07 -14.88
CA SER A 101 -7.22 10.65 -15.05
C SER A 101 -5.86 10.29 -14.43
N MET A 102 -5.64 9.00 -14.20
CA MET A 102 -4.30 8.43 -14.00
C MET A 102 -4.11 7.21 -14.91
N LEU A 103 -2.84 6.84 -15.11
CA LEU A 103 -2.47 5.63 -15.83
C LEU A 103 -1.84 4.64 -14.84
N LEU A 104 -2.37 3.43 -14.77
CA LEU A 104 -1.80 2.33 -14.00
C LEU A 104 -1.21 1.31 -14.96
N LYS A 105 0.12 1.33 -15.12
CA LYS A 105 0.81 0.32 -15.91
C LYS A 105 0.88 -0.96 -15.12
N VAL A 106 0.56 -2.10 -15.71
CA VAL A 106 0.59 -3.41 -15.04
C VAL A 106 1.31 -4.45 -15.88
N VAL A 107 1.77 -5.51 -15.24
CA VAL A 107 2.17 -6.75 -15.92
C VAL A 107 1.18 -7.84 -15.54
N ASP A 108 0.33 -8.23 -16.50
CA ASP A 108 -0.65 -9.31 -16.31
C ASP A 108 -0.33 -10.45 -17.27
N ASN A 109 -0.15 -11.67 -16.74
CA ASN A 109 0.25 -12.84 -17.53
C ASN A 109 1.48 -12.62 -18.44
N ASN A 110 2.47 -11.85 -17.96
CA ASN A 110 3.68 -11.43 -18.68
C ASN A 110 3.44 -10.44 -19.83
N GLU A 111 2.24 -9.88 -19.94
CA GLU A 111 1.92 -8.80 -20.87
C GLU A 111 1.89 -7.46 -20.15
N PHE A 112 2.58 -6.48 -20.71
CA PHE A 112 2.49 -5.10 -20.23
C PHE A 112 1.20 -4.48 -20.73
N ARG A 113 0.39 -3.97 -19.80
CA ARG A 113 -0.87 -3.30 -20.12
C ARG A 113 -0.95 -1.95 -19.42
N ASP A 114 -1.61 -1.03 -20.09
CA ASP A 114 -1.92 0.30 -19.59
C ASP A 114 -3.40 0.32 -19.18
N ILE A 115 -3.68 0.52 -17.89
CA ILE A 115 -5.04 0.67 -17.36
C ILE A 115 -5.28 2.15 -17.12
N HIS A 116 -6.20 2.73 -17.89
CA HIS A 116 -6.64 4.11 -17.71
C HIS A 116 -7.73 4.13 -16.63
N ILE A 117 -7.53 4.98 -15.61
CA ILE A 117 -8.49 5.18 -14.52
C ILE A 117 -8.89 6.66 -14.59
N HIS A 118 -10.05 6.93 -15.18
CA HIS A 118 -10.56 8.26 -15.47
C HIS A 118 -11.19 8.92 -14.23
N GLU A 119 -11.51 10.21 -14.32
CA GLU A 119 -12.21 10.90 -13.24
C GLU A 119 -13.56 10.24 -12.95
N GLY A 120 -13.78 9.82 -11.71
CA GLY A 120 -14.97 9.09 -11.26
C GLY A 120 -14.81 7.57 -11.26
N ASP A 121 -13.75 7.03 -11.90
CA ASP A 121 -13.53 5.58 -11.93
C ASP A 121 -13.08 5.04 -10.57
N MET A 122 -13.47 3.80 -10.33
CA MET A 122 -12.93 2.96 -9.26
C MET A 122 -12.32 1.69 -9.85
N PHE A 123 -11.20 1.25 -9.30
CA PHE A 123 -10.50 0.05 -9.75
C PHE A 123 -9.94 -0.73 -8.55
N LEU A 124 -10.17 -2.04 -8.51
CA LEU A 124 -9.59 -2.93 -7.51
C LEU A 124 -8.48 -3.76 -8.16
N LEU A 125 -7.24 -3.46 -7.81
CA LEU A 125 -6.07 -4.20 -8.28
C LEU A 125 -5.87 -5.48 -7.44
N PRO A 126 -5.85 -6.67 -8.06
CA PRO A 126 -5.61 -7.91 -7.34
C PRO A 126 -4.22 -7.98 -6.70
N PRO A 127 -4.06 -8.73 -5.59
CA PRO A 127 -2.76 -9.01 -4.99
C PRO A 127 -1.75 -9.57 -6.00
N ASN A 128 -0.48 -9.30 -5.74
CA ASN A 128 0.68 -9.76 -6.51
C ASN A 128 0.74 -9.29 -7.96
N THR A 129 -0.10 -8.34 -8.37
CA THR A 129 -0.03 -7.73 -9.69
C THR A 129 1.07 -6.67 -9.71
N PRO A 130 2.16 -6.85 -10.49
CA PRO A 130 3.15 -5.79 -10.67
C PRO A 130 2.49 -4.58 -11.29
N HIS A 131 2.59 -3.42 -10.65
CA HIS A 131 1.93 -2.21 -11.10
C HIS A 131 2.79 -0.95 -10.89
N ASN A 132 2.68 0.02 -11.80
CA ASN A 132 3.42 1.27 -11.79
C ASN A 132 2.42 2.43 -11.98
N PRO A 133 2.06 3.14 -10.90
CA PRO A 133 1.14 4.27 -10.97
C PRO A 133 1.81 5.51 -11.60
N VAL A 134 1.22 6.02 -12.68
CA VAL A 134 1.57 7.27 -13.34
C VAL A 134 0.45 8.28 -13.09
N ARG A 135 0.79 9.39 -12.42
CA ARG A 135 -0.18 10.44 -12.06
C ARG A 135 0.17 11.73 -12.77
N PHE A 136 -0.81 12.32 -13.45
CA PHE A 136 -0.63 13.56 -14.19
C PHE A 136 -0.80 14.80 -13.31
N LYS A 137 -0.37 15.95 -13.82
CA LYS A 137 -0.46 17.23 -13.11
C LYS A 137 -1.92 17.57 -12.78
N ASP A 138 -2.15 18.19 -11.62
CA ASP A 138 -3.45 18.71 -11.18
C ASP A 138 -4.57 17.65 -11.03
N THR A 139 -4.18 16.38 -10.87
CA THR A 139 -5.06 15.24 -10.58
C THR A 139 -5.13 14.92 -9.08
N VAL A 140 -6.18 14.24 -8.66
CA VAL A 140 -6.36 13.73 -7.29
C VAL A 140 -7.01 12.34 -7.32
N GLY A 141 -6.35 11.36 -6.74
CA GLY A 141 -6.88 10.03 -6.50
C GLY A 141 -6.89 9.69 -5.01
N ILE A 142 -7.67 8.66 -4.68
CA ILE A 142 -7.74 8.03 -3.36
C ILE A 142 -7.24 6.59 -3.54
N VAL A 143 -6.33 6.17 -2.66
CA VAL A 143 -5.82 4.80 -2.62
C VAL A 143 -6.09 4.21 -1.25
N LEU A 144 -6.67 3.03 -1.23
CA LEU A 144 -6.89 2.23 -0.03
C LEU A 144 -5.99 1.00 -0.11
N GLU A 145 -5.20 0.80 0.95
CA GLU A 145 -4.40 -0.39 1.16
C GLU A 145 -4.71 -0.95 2.55
N GLN A 146 -4.62 -2.27 2.70
CA GLN A 146 -4.61 -2.87 4.03
C GLN A 146 -3.20 -2.89 4.61
N HIS A 147 -3.11 -2.96 5.94
CA HIS A 147 -1.86 -3.33 6.58
C HIS A 147 -1.39 -4.70 6.11
N ARG A 148 -0.07 -4.80 5.95
CA ARG A 148 0.59 -6.01 5.49
C ARG A 148 0.37 -7.15 6.49
N PRO A 149 -0.15 -8.32 6.04
CA PRO A 149 -0.20 -9.51 6.88
C PRO A 149 1.18 -9.88 7.41
N GLU A 150 1.22 -10.57 8.56
CA GLU A 150 2.47 -11.05 9.12
C GLU A 150 3.23 -11.93 8.10
N GLY A 151 4.52 -11.66 7.93
CA GLY A 151 5.38 -12.38 6.99
C GLY A 151 5.19 -12.00 5.51
N SER A 152 4.23 -11.14 5.17
CA SER A 152 4.11 -10.66 3.79
C SER A 152 5.26 -9.73 3.40
N MET A 153 5.59 -9.75 2.11
CA MET A 153 6.72 -9.02 1.54
C MET A 153 6.28 -8.18 0.35
N ASP A 154 6.61 -6.89 0.40
CA ASP A 154 6.51 -6.00 -0.74
C ASP A 154 7.76 -6.15 -1.60
N ARG A 155 7.58 -5.96 -2.92
CA ARG A 155 8.70 -5.91 -3.86
C ARG A 155 8.58 -4.68 -4.74
N LEU A 156 9.72 -4.06 -5.04
CA LEU A 156 9.86 -3.17 -6.19
C LEU A 156 10.64 -3.91 -7.27
N ARG A 157 10.13 -3.88 -8.50
CA ARG A 157 10.70 -4.55 -9.66
C ARG A 157 10.91 -3.56 -10.80
N TRP A 158 12.03 -3.68 -11.49
CA TRP A 158 12.32 -2.93 -12.71
C TRP A 158 12.39 -3.86 -13.89
N TYR A 159 11.77 -3.44 -14.99
CA TYR A 159 11.81 -4.14 -16.28
C TYR A 159 12.64 -3.35 -17.29
N CYS A 160 13.26 -4.07 -18.22
CA CYS A 160 14.05 -3.46 -19.28
C CYS A 160 13.15 -2.73 -20.26
N GLN A 161 13.38 -1.44 -20.48
CA GLN A 161 12.61 -0.64 -21.44
C GLN A 161 12.79 -1.08 -22.90
N SER A 162 13.83 -1.88 -23.21
CA SER A 162 14.13 -2.36 -24.56
C SER A 162 13.48 -3.72 -24.87
N CYS A 163 13.49 -4.66 -23.91
CA CYS A 163 13.06 -6.04 -24.16
C CYS A 163 12.04 -6.60 -23.15
N GLY A 164 11.62 -5.82 -22.15
CA GLY A 164 10.63 -6.25 -21.15
C GLY A 164 11.15 -7.21 -20.08
N GLU A 165 12.40 -7.69 -20.16
CA GLU A 165 12.98 -8.61 -19.18
C GLU A 165 13.05 -8.01 -17.77
N LYS A 166 12.90 -8.83 -16.72
CA LYS A 166 13.11 -8.38 -15.35
C LYS A 166 14.60 -8.07 -15.12
N VAL A 167 14.90 -6.83 -14.75
CA VAL A 167 16.27 -6.32 -14.60
C VAL A 167 16.73 -6.36 -13.14
N HIS A 168 15.86 -5.90 -12.25
CA HIS A 168 16.15 -5.87 -10.82
C HIS A 168 14.87 -6.05 -10.00
N GLU A 169 15.03 -6.57 -8.78
CA GLU A 169 13.96 -6.68 -7.82
C GLU A 169 14.53 -6.51 -6.40
N ALA A 170 13.90 -5.67 -5.61
CA ALA A 170 14.20 -5.48 -4.19
C ALA A 170 12.97 -5.88 -3.38
N ALA A 171 13.16 -6.73 -2.36
CA ALA A 171 12.10 -7.17 -1.46
C ALA A 171 12.30 -6.57 -0.07
N PHE A 172 11.21 -6.15 0.58
CA PHE A 172 11.24 -5.61 1.94
C PHE A 172 9.93 -5.91 2.66
N HIS A 173 10.00 -6.05 3.98
CA HIS A 173 8.82 -6.05 4.82
C HIS A 173 8.38 -4.60 5.01
N CYS A 174 7.18 -4.24 4.52
CA CYS A 174 6.73 -2.85 4.53
C CYS A 174 6.29 -2.42 5.93
N THR A 175 7.08 -1.54 6.55
CA THR A 175 6.79 -0.89 7.84
C THR A 175 6.73 0.63 7.70
N ASP A 176 7.44 1.20 6.72
CA ASP A 176 7.33 2.59 6.28
C ASP A 176 7.47 2.61 4.75
N LEU A 177 6.32 2.56 4.08
CA LEU A 177 6.23 2.48 2.62
C LEU A 177 7.01 3.61 1.94
N GLY A 178 6.88 4.84 2.43
CA GLY A 178 7.48 6.02 1.81
C GLY A 178 9.01 5.99 1.87
N THR A 179 9.57 5.72 3.04
CA THR A 179 11.04 5.68 3.23
C THR A 179 11.64 4.47 2.53
N GLN A 180 11.05 3.29 2.67
CA GLN A 180 11.61 2.05 2.10
C GLN A 180 11.57 2.03 0.57
N ILE A 181 10.50 2.55 -0.05
CA ILE A 181 10.44 2.72 -1.51
C ILE A 181 11.55 3.67 -1.96
N LYS A 182 11.70 4.81 -1.30
CA LYS A 182 12.71 5.82 -1.66
C LYS A 182 14.12 5.25 -1.60
N ASP A 183 14.43 4.47 -0.56
CA ASP A 183 15.74 3.84 -0.41
C ASP A 183 16.01 2.80 -1.50
N ALA A 184 15.03 1.96 -1.83
CA ALA A 184 15.15 0.98 -2.91
C ALA A 184 15.33 1.64 -4.28
N VAL A 185 14.56 2.69 -4.58
CA VAL A 185 14.68 3.48 -5.82
C VAL A 185 16.06 4.15 -5.92
N ASN A 186 16.55 4.76 -4.84
CA ASN A 186 17.87 5.38 -4.83
C ASN A 186 19.00 4.35 -4.96
N GLY A 187 18.85 3.17 -4.34
CA GLY A 187 19.77 2.05 -4.48
C GLY A 187 19.87 1.59 -5.94
N PHE A 188 18.73 1.35 -6.59
CA PHE A 188 18.69 1.01 -8.02
C PHE A 188 19.33 2.11 -8.87
N LYS A 189 19.03 3.38 -8.58
CA LYS A 189 19.58 4.53 -9.33
C LYS A 189 21.11 4.59 -9.29
N ALA A 190 21.70 4.30 -8.14
CA ALA A 190 23.14 4.35 -7.92
C ALA A 190 23.89 3.13 -8.48
N ASP A 191 23.23 1.98 -8.66
CA ASP A 191 23.87 0.74 -9.09
C ASP A 191 23.72 0.49 -10.59
N THR A 192 24.78 0.79 -11.35
CA THR A 192 24.82 0.55 -12.81
C THR A 192 24.72 -0.93 -13.16
N LYS A 193 25.24 -1.84 -12.34
CA LYS A 193 25.12 -3.28 -12.59
C LYS A 193 23.69 -3.75 -12.39
N ALA A 194 23.03 -3.29 -11.34
CA ALA A 194 21.61 -3.58 -11.12
C ALA A 194 20.74 -3.05 -12.27
N ARG A 195 21.10 -1.91 -12.87
CA ARG A 195 20.40 -1.32 -14.02
C ARG A 195 20.71 -1.99 -15.36
N THR A 196 21.75 -2.80 -15.46
CA THR A 196 22.15 -3.41 -16.73
C THR A 196 21.34 -4.69 -16.97
N CYS A 197 20.52 -4.68 -18.02
CA CYS A 197 19.74 -5.85 -18.43
C CYS A 197 20.67 -7.00 -18.83
N ARG A 198 20.50 -8.16 -18.20
CA ARG A 198 21.32 -9.34 -18.49
C ARG A 198 20.98 -10.01 -19.83
N ASN A 199 19.78 -9.75 -20.36
CA ASN A 199 19.33 -10.31 -21.62
C ASN A 199 19.88 -9.55 -22.83
N CYS A 200 19.75 -8.22 -22.86
CA CYS A 200 20.12 -7.39 -24.03
C CYS A 200 21.26 -6.40 -23.79
N GLY A 201 21.79 -6.29 -22.57
CA GLY A 201 22.89 -5.36 -22.22
C GLY A 201 22.47 -3.90 -22.06
N THR A 202 21.20 -3.54 -22.30
CA THR A 202 20.69 -2.18 -22.11
C THR A 202 20.82 -1.73 -20.65
N ILE A 203 21.37 -0.54 -20.42
CA ILE A 203 21.34 0.12 -19.10
C ILE A 203 20.00 0.83 -18.96
N CYS A 204 19.21 0.41 -17.98
CA CYS A 204 17.85 0.88 -17.80
C CYS A 204 17.81 2.27 -17.17
N ASP A 205 16.80 3.04 -17.57
CA ASP A 205 16.56 4.38 -17.05
C ASP A 205 15.97 4.35 -15.63
N THR A 206 16.27 5.40 -14.88
CA THR A 206 15.90 5.54 -13.45
C THR A 206 14.76 6.52 -13.23
N ALA A 207 14.34 7.18 -14.31
CA ALA A 207 13.16 8.01 -14.41
C ALA A 207 12.57 7.78 -15.80
N PRO A 208 11.26 7.94 -15.98
CA PRO A 208 10.66 7.87 -17.30
C PRO A 208 11.29 8.87 -18.26
N ALA A 209 11.31 8.52 -19.55
CA ALA A 209 11.74 9.45 -20.58
C ALA A 209 10.80 10.67 -20.54
N LYS A 210 11.35 11.89 -20.57
CA LYS A 210 10.52 13.07 -20.74
C LYS A 210 9.74 12.91 -22.05
N PRO A 211 8.41 13.06 -22.06
CA PRO A 211 7.66 12.96 -23.29
C PRO A 211 8.19 14.03 -24.26
N ASP A 212 8.50 13.59 -25.48
CA ASP A 212 8.72 14.52 -26.57
C ASP A 212 7.42 15.29 -26.85
N ASP A 213 7.52 16.44 -27.51
CA ASP A 213 6.37 17.33 -27.70
C ASP A 213 5.23 16.68 -28.52
N ASN A 214 5.53 15.60 -29.25
CA ASN A 214 4.55 14.85 -30.03
C ASN A 214 3.73 13.88 -29.16
N THR A 215 4.37 13.25 -28.16
CA THR A 215 3.72 12.33 -27.21
C THR A 215 2.77 13.07 -26.26
N LYS A 216 3.09 14.31 -25.87
CA LYS A 216 2.19 15.15 -25.07
C LYS A 216 0.89 15.45 -25.81
N ASN A 217 0.99 15.83 -27.08
CA ASN A 217 -0.19 16.15 -27.89
C ASN A 217 -1.11 14.94 -28.03
N LYS A 218 -0.55 13.74 -28.22
CA LYS A 218 -1.33 12.51 -28.36
C LYS A 218 -2.04 12.11 -27.06
N LEU A 219 -1.36 12.15 -25.92
CA LEU A 219 -1.99 11.85 -24.61
C LEU A 219 -3.06 12.87 -24.23
N GLU A 220 -2.89 14.14 -24.63
CA GLU A 220 -3.90 15.18 -24.44
C GLU A 220 -5.08 15.05 -25.41
N GLU A 221 -4.88 14.49 -26.61
CA GLU A 221 -5.96 14.18 -27.56
C GLU A 221 -6.74 12.94 -27.13
N GLU A 222 -6.05 11.84 -26.78
CA GLU A 222 -6.69 10.61 -26.27
C GLU A 222 -7.52 10.89 -25.01
N ALA A 223 -6.98 11.66 -24.06
CA ALA A 223 -7.74 12.08 -22.88
C ALA A 223 -8.94 13.01 -23.20
N LYS A 224 -8.96 13.69 -24.35
CA LYS A 224 -10.12 14.49 -24.80
C LYS A 224 -11.15 13.64 -25.53
N ASP A 225 -10.69 12.66 -26.32
CA ASP A 225 -11.54 11.74 -27.05
C ASP A 225 -12.30 10.82 -26.09
N ASP A 226 -11.64 10.29 -25.06
CA ASP A 226 -12.28 9.50 -24.00
C ASP A 226 -13.38 10.32 -23.28
N VAL A 227 -13.09 11.59 -22.97
CA VAL A 227 -14.07 12.51 -22.35
C VAL A 227 -15.21 12.87 -23.31
N ALA A 228 -14.95 12.93 -24.62
CA ALA A 228 -15.98 13.20 -25.62
C ALA A 228 -16.89 11.98 -25.83
N GLU A 229 -16.32 10.78 -25.82
CA GLU A 229 -17.04 9.51 -25.92
C GLU A 229 -17.93 9.30 -24.69
N GLU A 230 -17.41 9.49 -23.47
CA GLU A 230 -18.19 9.42 -22.24
C GLU A 230 -19.35 10.44 -22.18
N LYS A 231 -19.11 11.68 -22.63
CA LYS A 231 -20.16 12.70 -22.72
C LYS A 231 -21.22 12.33 -23.75
N GLY A 232 -20.80 11.75 -24.88
CA GLY A 232 -21.70 11.25 -25.92
C GLY A 232 -22.57 10.10 -25.43
N GLU A 233 -21.99 9.18 -24.65
CA GLU A 233 -22.68 8.01 -24.11
C GLU A 233 -23.60 8.37 -22.94
N SER A 234 -23.17 9.26 -22.05
CA SER A 234 -24.02 9.84 -21.00
C SER A 234 -25.19 10.65 -21.56
N ALA A 235 -24.99 11.44 -22.63
CA ALA A 235 -26.07 12.17 -23.29
C ALA A 235 -27.10 11.22 -23.93
N LYS A 236 -26.64 10.17 -24.61
CA LYS A 236 -27.52 9.12 -25.17
C LYS A 236 -28.31 8.38 -24.09
N LYS A 237 -27.68 8.09 -22.94
CA LYS A 237 -28.34 7.44 -21.79
C LYS A 237 -29.37 8.34 -21.13
N ALA A 238 -29.08 9.64 -21.00
CA ALA A 238 -30.03 10.64 -20.50
C ALA A 238 -31.25 10.79 -21.43
N GLU A 239 -31.04 10.79 -22.75
CA GLU A 239 -32.12 10.85 -23.74
C GLU A 239 -32.97 9.58 -23.76
N ALA A 240 -32.36 8.40 -23.59
CA ALA A 240 -33.06 7.13 -23.47
C ALA A 240 -33.91 7.06 -22.19
N THR A 241 -33.37 7.54 -21.06
CA THR A 241 -34.08 7.56 -19.76
C THR A 241 -35.25 8.54 -19.76
N ALA A 242 -35.12 9.67 -20.46
CA ALA A 242 -36.24 10.60 -20.66
C ALA A 242 -37.38 9.97 -21.49
N LYS A 243 -37.07 9.09 -22.45
CA LYS A 243 -38.05 8.39 -23.30
C LYS A 243 -38.73 7.19 -22.62
N THR A 244 -38.20 6.65 -21.53
CA THR A 244 -38.77 5.50 -20.81
C THR A 244 -39.49 5.85 -19.51
N SER A 245 -39.65 7.13 -19.17
CA SER A 245 -40.36 7.58 -17.96
C SER A 245 -41.90 7.54 -18.09
N THR A 246 -42.45 6.39 -18.50
CA THR A 246 -43.86 6.05 -18.28
C THR A 246 -43.98 4.56 -17.93
N GLY A 247 -44.12 4.26 -16.63
CA GLY A 247 -44.44 2.92 -16.07
C GLY A 247 -43.20 2.12 -15.64
N GLU A 248 -43.17 1.29 -14.60
CA GLU A 248 -44.07 0.91 -13.50
C GLU A 248 -43.11 0.40 -12.38
N ASN A 249 -43.45 0.62 -11.11
CA ASN A 249 -42.64 0.13 -9.99
C ASN A 249 -42.75 -1.40 -9.88
N VAL A 250 -41.65 -2.11 -10.12
CA VAL A 250 -41.55 -3.55 -9.84
C VAL A 250 -40.95 -3.74 -8.43
N PRO A 251 -41.64 -4.43 -7.49
CA PRO A 251 -41.10 -4.66 -6.15
C PRO A 251 -39.98 -5.70 -6.16
N TRP A 252 -38.92 -5.42 -5.39
CA TRP A 252 -37.79 -6.33 -5.16
C TRP A 252 -38.16 -7.45 -4.18
N THR A 253 -37.89 -8.70 -4.55
CA THR A 253 -38.00 -9.87 -3.66
C THR A 253 -36.61 -10.46 -3.41
N PRO A 254 -36.17 -10.59 -2.15
CA PRO A 254 -34.92 -11.28 -1.83
C PRO A 254 -35.06 -12.80 -2.00
N SER A 255 -34.04 -13.41 -2.59
CA SER A 255 -33.75 -14.84 -2.57
C SER A 255 -32.85 -15.20 -1.38
#